data_AF-A0A6B2JL38-F1
#
_entry.id   AF-A0A6B2JL38-F1
#
_cell.length_a   1.000
_cell.length_b   1.000
_cell.length_c   1.000
_cell.angle_alpha   90.00
_cell.angle_beta   90.00
_cell.angle_gamma   90.00
#
_symmetry.space_group_name_H-M   'P 1'
#
loop_
_entity.id
_entity.type
_entity.pdbx_description
1 polymer ?
#
loop_
_entity_poly.entity_id
_entity_poly.type
_entity_poly.pdbx_seq_one_letter_code
_entity_poly.pdbx_strand_id
1 'polypeptide(L)' 'AQVDVTRGETTTFGEAYHWGDNYLTAGNAHDRHPAPESGAFYARLRHERYLNGQTRMQATTSCPTLCPGQVL' A
#
# COMPACT_ATOMS: atom_id res chain seq x y z
N ALA A 1 14.43 1.02 6.25
CA ALA A 1 15.76 0.78 6.84
C ALA A 1 16.54 2.08 6.74
N GLN A 2 17.02 2.61 7.86
CA GLN A 2 17.78 3.86 7.90
C GLN A 2 19.24 3.53 7.57
N VAL A 3 19.76 4.10 6.48
CA VAL A 3 21.15 3.95 6.07
C VAL A 3 21.94 5.10 6.67
N ASP A 4 22.94 4.78 7.48
CA ASP A 4 23.87 5.74 8.05
C ASP A 4 24.99 6.06 7.05
N VAL A 5 25.02 7.30 6.56
CA VAL A 5 26.00 7.80 5.57
C VAL A 5 27.06 8.69 6.23
N THR A 6 27.05 8.83 7.57
CA THR A 6 27.76 9.91 8.25
C THR A 6 29.29 9.80 8.26
N ARG A 7 29.88 8.61 8.02
CA ARG A 7 31.34 8.39 8.04
C ARG A 7 32.09 9.06 9.23
N GLY A 8 31.40 9.34 10.34
CA GLY A 8 31.96 9.97 11.54
C GLY A 8 31.90 11.50 11.64
N GLU A 9 31.23 12.25 10.75
CA GLU A 9 31.04 13.70 10.93
C GLU A 9 29.78 14.06 11.72
N THR A 10 29.89 15.09 12.56
CA THR A 10 28.88 15.49 13.57
C THR A 10 27.93 16.60 13.10
N THR A 11 28.08 17.11 11.88
CA THR A 11 27.33 18.26 11.38
C THR A 11 26.37 17.89 10.24
N THR A 12 25.07 18.08 10.53
CA THR A 12 23.90 18.00 9.64
C THR A 12 23.51 16.58 9.18
N PHE A 13 22.60 15.97 9.93
CA PHE A 13 21.80 14.84 9.43
C PHE A 13 20.84 15.37 8.36
N GLY A 14 21.11 15.09 7.10
CA GLY A 14 20.10 15.16 6.06
C GLY A 14 19.29 13.87 6.10
N GLU A 15 18.00 13.94 6.43
CA GLU A 15 17.13 12.81 6.18
C GLU A 15 17.12 12.54 4.67
N ALA A 16 17.34 11.29 4.27
CA ALA A 16 17.25 10.90 2.87
C ALA A 16 15.81 11.12 2.39
N TYR A 17 15.57 12.23 1.70
CA TYR A 17 14.28 12.49 1.06
C TYR A 17 14.12 11.54 -0.12
N HIS A 18 13.30 10.50 0.05
CA HIS A 18 12.92 9.60 -1.04
C HIS A 18 11.86 10.28 -1.91
N TRP A 19 12.32 11.03 -2.92
CA TRP A 19 11.45 11.56 -3.98
C TRP A 19 10.89 10.40 -4.80
N GLY A 20 9.58 10.15 -4.72
CA GLY A 20 8.89 9.12 -5.52
C GLY A 20 7.98 8.18 -4.74
N ASP A 21 8.01 8.22 -3.41
CA ASP A 21 6.99 7.55 -2.61
C ASP A 21 5.67 8.37 -2.65
N ASN A 22 4.56 7.72 -3.01
CA ASN A 22 3.25 8.35 -3.23
C ASN A 22 2.57 8.85 -1.93
N TYR A 23 3.31 9.03 -0.85
CA TYR A 23 2.75 9.37 0.46
C TYR A 23 3.62 10.41 1.17
N LEU A 24 2.96 11.38 1.80
CA LEU A 24 3.63 12.44 2.58
C LEU A 24 3.93 12.00 4.02
N THR A 25 3.23 10.97 4.51
CA THR A 25 3.40 10.42 5.86
C THR A 25 3.51 8.91 5.79
N ALA A 26 4.50 8.31 6.44
CA ALA A 26 4.68 6.85 6.43
C ALA A 26 3.49 6.10 7.04
N GLY A 27 2.85 6.65 8.08
CA GLY A 27 1.80 5.96 8.83
C GLY A 27 2.36 4.83 9.71
N ASN A 28 1.49 4.18 10.48
CA ASN A 28 1.86 3.06 11.35
C ASN A 28 1.57 1.72 10.67
N ALA A 29 2.59 0.87 10.51
CA ALA A 29 2.47 -0.45 9.87
C ALA A 29 1.62 -1.45 10.66
N HIS A 30 1.47 -1.25 11.98
CA HIS A 30 0.68 -2.13 12.86
C HIS A 30 -0.75 -1.64 13.07
N ASP A 31 -1.10 -0.49 12.49
CA ASP A 31 -2.47 0.00 12.54
C ASP A 31 -3.37 -0.83 11.64
N ARG A 32 -4.53 -1.24 12.17
CA ARG A 32 -5.55 -1.97 11.42
C ARG A 32 -6.24 -1.07 10.40
N HIS A 33 -6.33 0.23 10.68
CA HIS A 33 -6.99 1.24 9.85
C HIS A 33 -6.05 2.42 9.60
N PRO A 34 -4.98 2.22 8.82
CA PRO A 34 -4.02 3.28 8.55
C PRO A 34 -4.70 4.49 7.91
N ALA A 35 -4.26 5.69 8.30
CA ALA A 35 -4.76 6.93 7.74
C ALA A 35 -4.70 6.91 6.20
N PRO A 36 -5.73 7.40 5.50
CA PRO A 36 -5.72 7.48 4.04
C PRO A 36 -4.45 8.14 3.51
N GLU A 37 -3.99 7.67 2.35
CA GLU A 37 -2.83 8.23 1.62
C GLU A 37 -1.48 8.12 2.36
N SER A 38 -1.43 7.48 3.53
CA SER A 38 -0.18 7.13 4.18
C SER A 38 0.56 5.98 3.47
N GLY A 39 1.85 5.83 3.76
CA GLY A 39 2.64 4.69 3.27
C GLY A 39 2.03 3.35 3.70
N ALA A 40 1.61 3.24 4.96
CA ALA A 40 0.92 2.07 5.50
C ALA A 40 -0.39 1.76 4.75
N PHE A 41 -1.16 2.78 4.37
CA PHE A 41 -2.36 2.62 3.55
C PHE A 41 -2.05 2.03 2.17
N TYR A 42 -1.08 2.61 1.45
CA TYR A 42 -0.71 2.11 0.13
C TYR A 42 -0.03 0.73 0.18
N ALA A 43 0.72 0.42 1.24
CA ALA A 43 1.27 -0.91 1.47
C ALA A 43 0.15 -1.94 1.63
N ARG A 44 -0.85 -1.64 2.46
CA ARG A 44 -2.04 -2.48 2.64
C ARG A 44 -2.80 -2.68 1.32
N LEU A 45 -3.07 -1.61 0.57
CA LEU A 45 -3.79 -1.69 -0.71
C LEU A 45 -3.08 -2.58 -1.73
N ARG A 46 -1.75 -2.49 -1.83
CA ARG A 46 -0.96 -3.37 -2.70
C ARG A 46 -1.05 -4.83 -2.25
N HIS A 47 -0.97 -5.07 -0.94
CA HIS A 47 -1.11 -6.41 -0.38
C HIS A 47 -2.51 -7.01 -0.64
N GLU A 48 -3.58 -6.26 -0.42
CA GLU A 48 -4.95 -6.70 -0.68
C GLU A 48 -5.19 -7.01 -2.17
N ARG A 49 -4.66 -6.19 -3.08
CA ARG A 49 -4.71 -6.49 -4.53
C ARG A 49 -3.96 -7.78 -4.89
N TYR A 50 -2.81 -8.02 -4.25
CA TYR A 50 -2.08 -9.28 -4.41
C TYR A 50 -2.90 -10.47 -3.93
N LEU A 51 -3.51 -10.39 -2.73
CA LEU A 51 -4.38 -11.43 -2.19
C LEU A 51 -5.62 -11.68 -3.06
N ASN A 52 -6.30 -10.62 -3.52
CA ASN A 52 -7.44 -10.73 -4.44
C ASN A 52 -7.06 -11.38 -5.78
N GLY A 53 -5.79 -11.29 -6.17
CA GLY A 53 -5.26 -11.96 -7.35
C GLY A 53 -5.05 -13.47 -7.17
N GLN A 54 -4.90 -13.96 -5.93
CA GLN A 54 -4.59 -15.39 -5.67
C GLN A 54 -5.77 -16.31 -5.96
N THR A 55 -7.00 -15.83 -5.81
CA THR A 55 -8.21 -16.62 -6.05
C THR A 55 -9.16 -15.81 -6.90
N ARG A 56 -9.34 -16.23 -8.15
CA ARG A 56 -10.25 -15.60 -9.11
C ARG A 56 -11.17 -16.65 -9.69
N MET A 57 -12.47 -16.36 -9.70
CA MET A 57 -13.48 -17.18 -10.36
C MET A 57 -13.90 -16.52 -11.67
N GLN A 58 -14.09 -17.34 -12.70
CA GLN A 58 -14.70 -16.94 -13.96
C GLN A 58 -15.86 -17.89 -14.24
N ALA A 59 -16.95 -17.36 -14.77
CA ALA A 59 -18.15 -18.12 -15.11
C ALA A 59 -18.87 -17.48 -16.29
N THR A 60 -19.56 -18.30 -17.07
CA THR A 60 -20.50 -17.87 -18.10
C THR A 60 -21.90 -18.15 -17.57
N THR A 61 -22.83 -17.20 -17.72
CA THR A 61 -24.22 -17.34 -17.25
C THR A 61 -25.20 -16.81 -18.29
N SER A 62 -26.41 -17.35 -18.31
CA SER A 62 -27.55 -16.82 -19.06
C SER A 62 -28.48 -15.95 -18.21
N CYS A 63 -28.15 -15.74 -16.92
CA CYS A 63 -28.95 -14.93 -16.01
C CYS A 63 -28.90 -13.44 -16.43
N PRO A 64 -30.03 -12.83 -16.84
CA PRO A 64 -30.04 -11.47 -17.36
C PRO A 64 -29.92 -10.40 -16.26
N THR A 65 -30.09 -10.77 -14.99
CA THR A 65 -30.03 -9.84 -13.86
C THR A 65 -28.65 -9.73 -13.22
N LEU A 66 -27.71 -10.59 -13.60
CA LEU A 66 -26.36 -10.59 -13.02
C LEU A 66 -25.52 -9.46 -13.61
N CYS A 67 -25.00 -8.57 -12.75
CA CYS A 67 -24.20 -7.41 -13.16
C CYS A 67 -22.88 -7.25 -12.35
N PRO A 68 -21.87 -6.54 -12.90
CA PRO A 68 -20.63 -6.28 -12.17
C PRO A 68 -20.85 -5.49 -10.86
N GLY A 69 -20.18 -5.90 -9.78
CA GLY A 69 -20.29 -5.26 -8.47
C GLY A 69 -21.49 -5.70 -7.62
N GLN A 70 -22.31 -6.63 -8.12
CA GLN A 70 -23.43 -7.19 -7.38
C GLN A 70 -22.97 -8.15 -6.28
N VAL A 71 -23.60 -8.05 -5.11
CA VAL A 71 -23.48 -9.03 -4.01
C VAL A 71 -24.72 -9.91 -4.07
N LEU A 72 -24.52 -11.23 -4.17
CA LEU A 72 -25.58 -12.25 -4.25
C LEU A 72 -25.88 -12.85 -2.88
#